data_AF-A0A942RCN3-F1
#
_entry.id   AF-A0A942RCN3-F1
#
_cell.length_a   1.000
_cell.length_b   1.000
_cell.length_c   1.000
_cell.angle_alpha   90.00
_cell.angle_beta   90.00
_cell.angle_gamma   90.00
#
_symmetry.space_group_name_H-M   'P 1'
#
loop_
_entity.id
_entity.type
_entity.pdbx_description
1 polymer ?
#
loop_
_entity_poly.entity_id
_entity_poly.type
_entity_poly.pdbx_seq_one_letter_code
_entity_poly.pdbx_strand_id
1 'polypeptide(L)'
;GKSISEIAAELNTSTNRVTAFLPYEKNLYTGPEPTIDAKKSKIYRKRINIAREKFVNKAVNKDGKRNLSIRKENFMTNECYHNSNAIKTVHLHLELKNDYLDDAEKAILGKYGKSSTGDSISRNIIIPSDMPLHNLHYAIQRLFGWQNSHLRRFVLPGEIYNRLTGGTVKGWADLVGILFQPPGECEHDIFWDDDYQSGSIKTWLKKKYTGPYFFHGITEDFEWAQNDIKQLIERFPIVEVKESFIDYMNRSKGTNKAKPRIIKKAPLIELTLEEMNSSIFMEDGTESLLERLEVATVLAFKDDVCSDNGIFPVTHQLIYNYDFGDDWTITITKEKDCKELLQKGYISKDELLDAEATVLSKHKPVCIHKDGVFVFDDVGGLHGFISFLRDIYEGQDKEERSNYKAWAKSLGWSERKISNKQIL
;
A
#
# COMPACT_ATOMS: atom_id res chain seq x y z
N GLY A 1 -15.43 29.44 -19.69
CA GLY A 1 -13.95 29.31 -19.70
C GLY A 1 -13.51 29.14 -21.13
N LYS A 2 -12.39 29.74 -21.53
CA LYS A 2 -11.86 29.62 -22.91
C LYS A 2 -11.39 28.18 -23.17
N SER A 3 -11.59 27.69 -24.38
CA SER A 3 -11.09 26.40 -24.86
C SER A 3 -9.58 26.43 -25.09
N ILE A 4 -8.92 25.27 -25.11
CA ILE A 4 -7.45 25.15 -25.34
C ILE A 4 -7.05 25.76 -26.69
N SER A 5 -7.91 25.62 -27.71
CA SER A 5 -7.71 26.20 -29.04
C SER A 5 -7.79 27.74 -29.02
N GLU A 6 -8.72 28.31 -28.24
CA GLU A 6 -8.83 29.77 -28.08
C GLU A 6 -7.64 30.35 -27.30
N ILE A 7 -7.16 29.65 -26.27
CA ILE A 7 -5.99 30.05 -25.49
C ILE A 7 -4.71 29.97 -26.35
N ALA A 8 -4.58 28.92 -27.18
CA ALA A 8 -3.46 28.75 -28.09
C ALA A 8 -3.40 29.87 -29.14
N ALA A 9 -4.56 30.26 -29.69
CA ALA A 9 -4.67 31.35 -30.64
C ALA A 9 -4.32 32.72 -30.02
N GLU A 10 -4.79 32.98 -28.80
CA GLU A 10 -4.53 34.25 -28.09
C GLU A 10 -3.06 34.40 -27.65
N LEU A 11 -2.41 33.29 -27.30
CA LEU A 11 -0.99 33.24 -26.93
C LEU A 11 -0.05 32.99 -28.12
N ASN A 12 -0.59 32.94 -29.35
CA ASN A 12 0.12 32.65 -30.59
C ASN A 12 1.08 31.43 -30.49
N THR A 13 0.59 30.36 -29.88
CA THR A 13 1.35 29.14 -29.57
C THR A 13 0.54 27.90 -29.96
N SER A 14 1.14 26.71 -29.91
CA SER A 14 0.43 25.47 -30.25
C SER A 14 -0.43 24.98 -29.08
N THR A 15 -1.55 24.34 -29.40
CA THR A 15 -2.44 23.69 -28.41
C THR A 15 -1.67 22.70 -27.52
N ASN A 16 -0.71 21.97 -28.08
CA ASN A 16 0.17 21.05 -27.34
C ASN A 16 1.03 21.75 -26.29
N ARG A 17 1.48 22.99 -26.54
CA ARG A 17 2.22 23.79 -25.54
C ARG A 17 1.29 24.27 -24.44
N VAL A 18 0.08 24.70 -24.76
CA VAL A 18 -0.91 25.12 -23.75
C VAL A 18 -1.26 23.95 -22.82
N THR A 19 -1.43 22.74 -23.36
CA THR A 19 -1.72 21.53 -22.57
C THR A 19 -0.57 21.15 -21.62
N ALA A 20 0.69 21.42 -21.99
CA ALA A 20 1.85 21.12 -21.15
C ALA A 20 2.00 22.05 -19.92
N PHE A 21 1.34 23.20 -19.93
CA PHE A 21 1.44 24.22 -18.87
C PHE A 21 0.16 24.40 -18.04
N LEU A 22 -0.91 23.64 -18.33
CA LEU A 22 -2.12 23.65 -17.51
C LEU A 22 -1.99 22.68 -16.32
N PRO A 23 -2.33 23.11 -15.08
CA PRO A 23 -2.32 22.22 -13.92
C PRO A 23 -3.32 21.07 -14.09
N TYR A 24 -2.92 19.87 -13.63
CA TYR A 24 -3.50 18.54 -13.85
C TYR A 24 -4.99 18.33 -13.48
N GLU A 25 -5.72 19.34 -12.99
CA GLU A 25 -7.07 19.14 -12.48
C GLU A 25 -8.20 19.30 -13.52
N LYS A 26 -7.92 19.67 -14.77
CA LYS A 26 -8.96 19.81 -15.79
C LYS A 26 -8.57 19.25 -17.15
N ASN A 27 -8.38 17.93 -17.21
CA ASN A 27 -8.72 17.18 -18.42
C ASN A 27 -9.98 16.36 -18.13
N LEU A 28 -11.11 16.78 -18.70
CA LEU A 28 -12.30 15.93 -18.85
C LEU A 28 -11.93 14.80 -19.81
N TYR A 29 -11.48 13.67 -19.24
CA TYR A 29 -11.22 12.45 -19.99
C TYR A 29 -12.53 11.69 -20.20
N THR A 30 -12.86 11.41 -21.45
CA THR A 30 -13.75 10.31 -21.85
C THR A 30 -12.93 9.03 -22.02
N GLY A 31 -12.27 8.61 -20.93
CA GLY A 31 -11.71 7.25 -20.75
C GLY A 31 -12.63 6.42 -19.85
N PRO A 32 -12.36 5.12 -19.64
CA PRO A 32 -13.16 4.32 -18.70
C PRO A 32 -13.23 5.02 -17.35
N GLU A 33 -14.40 5.03 -16.72
CA GLU A 33 -14.58 5.74 -15.46
C GLU A 33 -13.56 5.25 -14.42
N PRO A 34 -12.90 6.16 -13.67
CA PRO A 34 -12.00 5.74 -12.59
C PRO A 34 -12.74 4.80 -11.64
N THR A 35 -12.04 3.78 -11.16
CA THR A 35 -12.60 2.80 -10.21
C THR A 35 -13.19 3.51 -9.00
N ILE A 36 -14.17 2.89 -8.34
CA ILE A 36 -14.81 3.48 -7.16
C ILE A 36 -13.74 3.84 -6.10
N ASP A 37 -12.71 3.01 -5.96
CA ASP A 37 -11.65 3.24 -5.00
C ASP A 37 -10.65 4.31 -5.46
N ALA A 38 -10.35 4.43 -6.77
CA ALA A 38 -9.63 5.59 -7.30
C ALA A 38 -10.40 6.90 -7.05
N LYS A 39 -11.74 6.88 -7.19
CA LYS A 39 -12.61 8.02 -6.84
C LYS A 39 -12.58 8.29 -5.33
N LYS A 40 -12.65 7.28 -4.47
CA LYS A 40 -12.53 7.43 -3.01
C LYS A 40 -11.18 7.99 -2.61
N SER A 41 -10.07 7.45 -3.13
CA SER A 41 -8.70 7.95 -2.91
C SER A 41 -8.54 9.40 -3.41
N LYS A 42 -9.14 9.76 -4.55
CA LYS A 42 -9.17 11.16 -5.02
C LYS A 42 -9.99 12.07 -4.11
N ILE A 43 -11.14 11.60 -3.64
CA ILE A 43 -11.98 12.33 -2.67
C ILE A 43 -11.24 12.48 -1.34
N TYR A 44 -10.52 11.44 -0.90
CA TYR A 44 -9.68 11.40 0.28
C TYR A 44 -8.55 12.44 0.19
N ARG A 45 -7.76 12.43 -0.90
CA ARG A 45 -6.75 13.45 -1.20
C ARG A 45 -7.34 14.87 -1.27
N LYS A 46 -8.55 15.03 -1.83
CA LYS A 46 -9.28 16.30 -1.80
C LYS A 46 -9.71 16.72 -0.39
N ARG A 47 -10.14 15.79 0.46
CA ARG A 47 -10.50 16.05 1.87
C ARG A 47 -9.27 16.50 2.66
N ILE A 48 -8.12 15.86 2.46
CA ILE A 48 -6.82 16.28 3.02
C ILE A 48 -6.49 17.71 2.59
N ASN A 49 -6.59 18.03 1.29
CA ASN A 49 -6.31 19.38 0.78
C ASN A 49 -7.26 20.43 1.38
N ILE A 50 -8.56 20.15 1.45
CA ILE A 50 -9.56 21.06 2.05
C ILE A 50 -9.32 21.24 3.55
N ALA A 51 -8.98 20.17 4.28
CA ALA A 51 -8.64 20.26 5.69
C ALA A 51 -7.38 21.12 5.88
N ARG A 52 -6.35 20.93 5.05
CA ARG A 52 -5.10 21.69 5.07
C ARG A 52 -5.34 23.17 4.76
N GLU A 53 -6.16 23.51 3.77
CA GLU A 53 -6.57 24.90 3.48
C GLU A 53 -7.31 25.55 4.65
N LYS A 54 -8.17 24.80 5.35
CA LYS A 54 -8.87 25.28 6.55
C LYS A 54 -7.94 25.48 7.75
N PHE A 55 -6.89 24.66 7.90
CA PHE A 55 -5.88 24.82 8.94
C PHE A 55 -4.90 25.97 8.66
N VAL A 56 -4.47 26.14 7.41
CA VAL A 56 -3.57 27.24 7.00
C VAL A 56 -4.30 28.60 7.05
N ASN A 57 -5.57 28.67 6.65
CA ASN A 57 -6.36 29.91 6.71
C ASN A 57 -6.78 30.31 8.14
N LYS A 58 -6.70 29.40 9.12
CA LYS A 58 -6.93 29.72 10.53
C LYS A 58 -5.71 30.38 11.20
N ALA A 59 -4.51 30.23 10.64
CA ALA A 59 -3.28 30.80 11.19
C ALA A 59 -3.06 32.28 10.84
N VAL A 60 -3.89 32.88 9.97
CA VAL A 60 -3.70 34.28 9.51
C VAL A 60 -4.62 35.31 10.18
N ASN A 61 -5.65 34.89 10.94
CA ASN A 61 -6.49 35.83 11.69
C ASN A 61 -6.25 35.73 13.21
N LYS A 62 -5.25 36.47 13.69
CA LYS A 62 -5.21 36.92 15.10
C LYS A 62 -6.22 38.05 15.26
N ASP A 63 -7.34 37.76 15.92
CA ASP A 63 -7.83 38.55 17.04
C ASP A 63 -9.13 37.95 17.61
N GLY A 64 -9.15 37.71 18.91
CA GLY A 64 -10.36 37.27 19.63
C GLY A 64 -10.08 36.23 20.71
N LYS A 65 -9.79 36.71 21.92
CA LYS A 65 -9.73 35.91 23.15
C LYS A 65 -10.99 35.03 23.32
N ARG A 66 -10.82 33.71 23.31
CA ARG A 66 -11.61 32.79 24.13
C ARG A 66 -10.67 31.76 24.75
N ASN A 67 -10.55 31.85 26.07
CA ASN A 67 -9.83 30.91 26.92
C ASN A 67 -10.47 29.52 26.79
N LEU A 68 -9.77 28.60 26.14
CA LEU A 68 -9.84 27.19 26.50
C LEU A 68 -8.49 26.87 27.15
N SER A 69 -8.50 26.48 28.41
CA SER A 69 -7.31 26.16 29.19
C SER A 69 -6.61 24.95 28.57
N ILE A 70 -5.71 25.21 27.63
CA ILE A 70 -4.67 24.25 27.23
C ILE A 70 -3.77 24.15 28.45
N ARG A 71 -4.01 23.14 29.31
CA ARG A 71 -2.95 22.65 30.17
C ARG A 71 -1.82 22.24 29.23
N LYS A 72 -0.77 23.06 29.18
CA LYS A 72 0.57 22.64 28.79
C LYS A 72 1.03 21.63 29.84
N GLU A 73 0.48 20.42 29.79
CA GLU A 73 1.21 19.28 30.31
C GLU A 73 2.32 19.02 29.29
N ASN A 74 3.55 18.93 29.78
CA ASN A 74 4.73 18.71 28.96
C ASN A 74 4.59 17.34 28.29
N PHE A 75 3.99 17.29 27.10
CA PHE A 75 3.95 16.08 26.30
C PHE A 75 5.38 15.77 25.91
N MET A 76 5.90 14.66 26.43
CA MET A 76 7.10 14.04 25.91
C MET A 76 6.84 13.82 24.42
N THR A 77 7.59 14.55 23.60
CA THR A 77 7.74 14.20 22.19
C THR A 77 8.14 12.73 22.15
N ASN A 78 7.45 11.92 21.32
CA ASN A 78 7.91 10.60 20.94
C ASN A 78 9.23 10.77 20.16
N GLU A 79 10.30 11.11 20.87
CA GLU A 79 11.66 10.86 20.44
C GLU A 79 11.76 9.33 20.38
N CYS A 80 11.61 8.79 19.17
CA CYS A 80 11.85 7.38 18.91
C CYS A 80 13.15 6.97 19.61
N TYR A 81 13.09 5.82 20.27
CA TYR A 81 14.26 5.08 20.74
C TYR A 81 15.31 5.08 19.62
N HIS A 82 16.31 5.96 19.74
CA HIS A 82 17.58 5.78 19.05
C HIS A 82 18.19 4.53 19.67
N ASN A 83 17.82 3.36 19.14
CA ASN A 83 18.55 2.17 19.43
C ASN A 83 19.94 2.42 18.85
N SER A 84 20.94 2.58 19.72
CA SER A 84 22.34 2.82 19.38
C SER A 84 22.99 1.63 18.66
N ASN A 85 22.19 0.74 18.09
CA ASN A 85 22.61 -0.41 17.33
C ASN A 85 23.01 0.05 15.93
N ALA A 86 24.19 -0.35 15.49
CA ALA A 86 24.63 -0.13 14.13
C ALA A 86 23.58 -0.68 13.14
N ILE A 87 23.11 0.18 12.23
CA ILE A 87 22.20 -0.19 11.13
C ILE A 87 22.83 -1.36 10.37
N LYS A 88 22.04 -2.40 10.08
CA LYS A 88 22.44 -3.55 9.28
C LYS A 88 21.70 -3.55 7.95
N THR A 89 22.22 -4.31 7.00
CA THR A 89 21.53 -4.59 5.74
C THR A 89 20.59 -5.77 5.92
N VAL A 90 19.41 -5.70 5.28
CA VAL A 90 18.42 -6.77 5.26
C VAL A 90 18.02 -7.03 3.82
N HIS A 91 18.01 -8.29 3.42
CA HIS A 91 17.72 -8.70 2.06
C HIS A 91 16.27 -9.15 1.97
N LEU A 92 15.53 -8.54 1.05
CA LEU A 92 14.13 -8.87 0.81
C LEU A 92 13.92 -9.33 -0.62
N HIS A 93 13.10 -10.37 -0.76
CA HIS A 93 12.52 -10.78 -2.02
C HIS A 93 11.05 -10.33 -2.06
N LEU A 94 10.67 -9.63 -3.14
CA LEU A 94 9.33 -9.15 -3.38
C LEU A 94 8.80 -9.80 -4.65
N GLU A 95 7.68 -10.49 -4.54
CA GLU A 95 7.07 -11.24 -5.64
C GLU A 95 5.62 -10.78 -5.85
N LEU A 96 5.36 -10.16 -7.00
CA LEU A 96 4.02 -9.88 -7.49
C LEU A 96 3.55 -11.08 -8.31
N LYS A 97 2.53 -11.77 -7.83
CA LYS A 97 1.98 -12.97 -8.47
C LYS A 97 0.46 -12.99 -8.40
N ASN A 98 -0.14 -13.76 -9.28
CA ASN A 98 -1.54 -14.16 -9.18
C ASN A 98 -1.61 -15.68 -9.42
N ASP A 99 -2.19 -16.41 -8.46
CA ASP A 99 -2.20 -17.88 -8.48
C ASP A 99 -3.19 -18.45 -9.53
N TYR A 100 -3.97 -17.60 -10.19
CA TYR A 100 -5.01 -17.97 -11.15
C TYR A 100 -4.66 -17.66 -12.62
N LEU A 101 -3.40 -17.35 -12.93
CA LEU A 101 -2.97 -17.15 -14.33
C LEU A 101 -3.04 -18.46 -15.13
N ASP A 102 -3.64 -18.41 -16.32
CA ASP A 102 -3.62 -19.54 -17.25
C ASP A 102 -2.30 -19.61 -18.07
N ASP A 103 -2.07 -20.74 -18.76
CA ASP A 103 -0.83 -20.97 -19.52
C ASP A 103 -0.60 -19.93 -20.65
N ALA A 104 -1.67 -19.40 -21.25
CA ALA A 104 -1.57 -18.40 -22.30
C ALA A 104 -1.17 -17.04 -21.71
N GLU A 105 -1.74 -16.68 -20.56
CA GLU A 105 -1.37 -15.49 -19.80
C GLU A 105 0.08 -15.55 -19.33
N LYS A 106 0.53 -16.70 -18.82
CA LYS A 106 1.93 -16.92 -18.45
C LYS A 106 2.89 -16.76 -19.62
N ALA A 107 2.52 -17.28 -20.80
CA ALA A 107 3.31 -17.12 -22.02
C ALA A 107 3.44 -15.65 -22.44
N ILE A 108 2.36 -14.88 -22.34
CA ILE A 108 2.36 -13.42 -22.61
C ILE A 108 3.24 -12.69 -21.59
N LEU A 109 3.12 -13.00 -20.31
CA LEU A 109 3.92 -12.39 -19.25
C LEU A 109 5.41 -12.72 -19.42
N GLY A 110 5.74 -13.95 -19.80
CA GLY A 110 7.12 -14.34 -20.11
C GLY A 110 7.68 -13.57 -21.31
N LYS A 111 6.96 -13.59 -22.43
CA LYS A 111 7.39 -13.00 -23.71
C LYS A 111 7.48 -11.48 -23.68
N TYR A 112 6.44 -10.81 -23.18
CA TYR A 112 6.31 -9.35 -23.25
C TYR A 112 6.51 -8.67 -21.89
N GLY A 113 6.10 -9.33 -20.82
CA GLY A 113 6.35 -8.88 -19.46
C GLY A 113 7.79 -9.11 -19.00
N LYS A 114 8.60 -9.86 -19.75
CA LYS A 114 9.99 -10.21 -19.42
C LYS A 114 10.13 -10.88 -18.06
N SER A 115 9.10 -11.63 -17.66
CA SER A 115 9.17 -12.54 -16.51
C SER A 115 9.96 -13.78 -16.93
N SER A 116 10.95 -14.18 -16.15
CA SER A 116 11.76 -15.36 -16.47
C SER A 116 10.96 -16.66 -16.41
N THR A 117 9.94 -16.73 -15.55
CA THR A 117 9.06 -17.90 -15.37
C THR A 117 7.74 -17.75 -16.13
N GLY A 118 7.27 -16.50 -16.33
CA GLY A 118 5.91 -16.22 -16.79
C GLY A 118 4.87 -16.26 -15.65
N ASP A 119 5.25 -16.67 -14.43
CA ASP A 119 4.33 -16.80 -13.30
C ASP A 119 4.25 -15.53 -12.44
N SER A 120 5.34 -14.77 -12.35
CA SER A 120 5.44 -13.64 -11.43
C SER A 120 6.37 -12.52 -11.94
N ILE A 121 6.26 -11.34 -11.32
CA ILE A 121 7.19 -10.22 -11.48
C ILE A 121 7.87 -10.02 -10.12
N SER A 122 9.20 -10.03 -10.07
CA SER A 122 9.91 -10.01 -8.79
C SER A 122 11.04 -8.98 -8.71
N ARG A 123 11.36 -8.59 -7.47
CA ARG A 123 12.42 -7.65 -7.13
C ARG A 123 13.20 -8.19 -5.94
N ASN A 124 14.52 -8.16 -6.01
CA ASN A 124 15.37 -8.37 -4.84
C ASN A 124 15.97 -7.03 -4.44
N ILE A 125 15.82 -6.68 -3.17
CA ILE A 125 16.27 -5.40 -2.62
C ILE A 125 17.06 -5.60 -1.34
N ILE A 126 17.92 -4.63 -1.05
CA ILE A 126 18.60 -4.48 0.23
C ILE A 126 18.04 -3.23 0.90
N ILE A 127 17.63 -3.36 2.15
CA ILE A 127 17.08 -2.27 2.97
C ILE A 127 17.91 -2.06 4.24
N PRO A 128 17.87 -0.85 4.83
CA PRO A 128 18.29 -0.63 6.21
C PRO A 128 17.43 -1.44 7.18
N SER A 129 18.03 -2.01 8.23
CA SER A 129 17.34 -2.84 9.21
C SER A 129 16.24 -2.12 10.00
N ASP A 130 16.33 -0.81 10.11
CA ASP A 130 15.39 0.08 10.80
C ASP A 130 14.26 0.60 9.88
N MET A 131 14.17 0.14 8.62
CA MET A 131 13.13 0.59 7.70
C MET A 131 11.72 0.13 8.16
N PRO A 132 10.78 1.06 8.40
CA PRO A 132 9.39 0.73 8.70
C PRO A 132 8.61 0.26 7.47
N LEU A 133 7.52 -0.48 7.70
CA LEU A 133 6.55 -0.87 6.65
C LEU A 133 6.02 0.36 5.88
N HIS A 134 5.80 1.47 6.58
CA HIS A 134 5.41 2.75 5.99
C HIS A 134 6.37 3.22 4.87
N ASN A 135 7.68 3.20 5.14
CA ASN A 135 8.69 3.63 4.17
C ASN A 135 8.93 2.56 3.09
N LEU A 136 8.75 1.28 3.43
CA LEU A 136 8.81 0.18 2.47
C LEU A 136 7.71 0.32 1.41
N HIS A 137 6.50 0.75 1.76
CA HIS A 137 5.43 1.05 0.80
C HIS A 137 5.93 1.97 -0.32
N TYR A 138 6.55 3.10 0.01
CA TYR A 138 7.06 4.03 -1.01
C TYR A 138 8.18 3.44 -1.87
N ALA A 139 9.00 2.55 -1.31
CA ALA A 139 9.98 1.80 -2.09
C ALA A 139 9.29 0.83 -3.06
N ILE A 140 8.26 0.12 -2.62
CA ILE A 140 7.43 -0.79 -3.44
C ILE A 140 6.81 -0.04 -4.62
N GLN A 141 6.22 1.14 -4.37
CA GLN A 141 5.65 1.99 -5.42
C GLN A 141 6.68 2.25 -6.55
N ARG A 142 7.92 2.58 -6.19
CA ARG A 142 9.00 2.77 -7.17
C ARG A 142 9.50 1.50 -7.85
N LEU A 143 9.53 0.40 -7.12
CA LEU A 143 10.01 -0.89 -7.62
C LEU A 143 9.09 -1.48 -8.69
N PHE A 144 7.79 -1.24 -8.57
CA PHE A 144 6.78 -1.77 -9.49
C PHE A 144 6.28 -0.76 -10.52
N GLY A 145 6.51 0.55 -10.30
CA GLY A 145 6.21 1.60 -11.28
C GLY A 145 4.92 2.38 -10.99
N TRP A 146 4.29 2.09 -9.86
CA TRP A 146 3.07 2.76 -9.40
C TRP A 146 3.31 4.21 -8.97
N GLN A 147 2.21 4.96 -8.95
CA GLN A 147 2.18 6.40 -8.71
C GLN A 147 1.68 6.78 -7.31
N ASN A 148 1.51 5.83 -6.38
CA ASN A 148 0.92 6.04 -5.07
C ASN A 148 -0.49 6.64 -5.16
N SER A 149 -1.35 6.02 -5.97
CA SER A 149 -2.70 6.53 -6.28
C SER A 149 -3.81 5.86 -5.48
N HIS A 150 -3.54 4.72 -4.85
CA HIS A 150 -4.55 3.89 -4.20
C HIS A 150 -4.20 3.58 -2.74
N LEU A 151 -5.19 3.06 -2.01
CA LEU A 151 -5.00 2.56 -0.65
C LEU A 151 -4.09 1.31 -0.65
N ARG A 152 -3.46 1.06 0.48
CA ARG A 152 -2.64 -0.13 0.72
C ARG A 152 -2.83 -0.66 2.13
N ARG A 153 -2.43 -1.91 2.32
CA ARG A 153 -2.26 -2.52 3.64
C ARG A 153 -1.13 -3.55 3.62
N PHE A 154 -0.53 -3.76 4.77
CA PHE A 154 0.31 -4.91 5.05
C PHE A 154 -0.47 -5.89 5.92
N VAL A 155 -0.50 -7.17 5.56
CA VAL A 155 -1.21 -8.21 6.30
C VAL A 155 -0.32 -9.44 6.50
N LEU A 156 -0.66 -10.22 7.51
CA LEU A 156 -0.07 -11.54 7.74
C LEU A 156 -0.77 -12.59 6.85
N PRO A 157 -0.12 -13.71 6.51
CA PRO A 157 -0.80 -14.86 5.95
C PRO A 157 -1.95 -15.30 6.86
N GLY A 158 -3.08 -15.70 6.28
CA GLY A 158 -4.32 -15.98 7.04
C GLY A 158 -4.15 -17.03 8.15
N GLU A 159 -3.32 -18.05 7.91
CA GLU A 159 -2.99 -19.05 8.93
C GLU A 159 -2.28 -18.45 10.14
N ILE A 160 -1.32 -17.53 9.90
CA ILE A 160 -0.57 -16.85 10.97
C ILE A 160 -1.48 -15.86 11.70
N TYR A 161 -2.29 -15.10 10.97
CA TYR A 161 -3.28 -14.20 11.55
C TYR A 161 -4.25 -14.93 12.49
N ASN A 162 -4.84 -16.03 12.03
CA ASN A 162 -5.77 -16.84 12.82
C ASN A 162 -5.08 -17.46 14.04
N ARG A 163 -3.84 -17.92 13.89
CA ARG A 163 -3.05 -18.50 14.98
C ARG A 163 -2.76 -17.49 16.09
N LEU A 164 -2.36 -16.26 15.73
CA LEU A 164 -2.03 -15.22 16.70
C LEU A 164 -3.27 -14.65 17.41
N THR A 165 -4.38 -14.49 16.69
CA THR A 165 -5.64 -13.94 17.25
C THR A 165 -6.53 -15.00 17.88
N GLY A 166 -6.24 -16.28 17.65
CA GLY A 166 -7.14 -17.40 17.95
C GLY A 166 -8.45 -17.35 17.15
N GLY A 167 -8.56 -16.49 16.13
CA GLY A 167 -9.81 -16.24 15.42
C GLY A 167 -10.88 -15.51 16.26
N THR A 168 -10.48 -14.88 17.37
CA THR A 168 -11.40 -14.23 18.33
C THR A 168 -11.25 -12.72 18.36
N VAL A 169 -12.34 -12.01 18.65
CA VAL A 169 -12.30 -10.55 18.83
C VAL A 169 -11.37 -10.19 19.99
N LYS A 170 -11.39 -10.95 21.08
CA LYS A 170 -10.48 -10.74 22.21
C LYS A 170 -9.01 -10.85 21.79
N GLY A 171 -8.62 -11.94 21.12
CA GLY A 171 -7.22 -12.15 20.73
C GLY A 171 -6.73 -11.12 19.71
N TRP A 172 -7.61 -10.64 18.82
CA TRP A 172 -7.29 -9.49 17.96
C TRP A 172 -7.14 -8.20 18.78
N ALA A 173 -8.09 -7.88 19.65
CA ALA A 173 -8.08 -6.68 20.49
C ALA A 173 -6.84 -6.59 21.39
N ASP A 174 -6.37 -7.71 21.93
CA ASP A 174 -5.15 -7.81 22.73
C ASP A 174 -3.88 -7.46 21.91
N LEU A 175 -3.92 -7.58 20.58
CA LEU A 175 -2.80 -7.31 19.66
C LEU A 175 -2.90 -5.97 18.93
N VAL A 176 -4.01 -5.23 19.09
CA VAL A 176 -4.19 -3.89 18.51
C VAL A 176 -3.26 -2.88 19.20
N GLY A 177 -2.56 -2.06 18.41
CA GLY A 177 -1.52 -1.15 18.90
C GLY A 177 -0.17 -1.82 19.16
N ILE A 178 -0.07 -3.15 19.03
CA ILE A 178 1.18 -3.93 19.06
C ILE A 178 1.55 -4.44 17.67
N LEU A 179 0.60 -5.08 17.00
CA LEU A 179 0.75 -5.67 15.66
C LEU A 179 -0.25 -5.10 14.68
N PHE A 180 -1.51 -4.98 15.10
CA PHE A 180 -2.60 -4.54 14.23
C PHE A 180 -2.96 -3.07 14.47
N GLN A 181 -3.38 -2.40 13.41
CA GLN A 181 -3.94 -1.06 13.47
C GLN A 181 -5.25 -1.04 14.27
N PRO A 182 -5.57 0.07 14.95
CA PRO A 182 -6.83 0.19 15.67
C PRO A 182 -8.04 0.23 14.75
N PRO A 183 -9.22 -0.14 15.26
CA PRO A 183 -10.47 0.02 14.55
C PRO A 183 -10.84 1.51 14.49
N GLY A 184 -10.59 2.19 13.37
CA GLY A 184 -11.00 3.58 13.24
C GLY A 184 -10.97 4.11 11.81
N GLU A 185 -11.91 4.99 11.49
CA GLU A 185 -12.03 5.73 10.21
C GLU A 185 -10.92 6.80 10.01
N CYS A 186 -9.85 6.75 10.81
CA CYS A 186 -8.78 7.75 10.83
C CYS A 186 -7.67 7.43 9.82
N GLU A 187 -8.06 7.08 8.58
CA GLU A 187 -7.14 6.95 7.43
C GLU A 187 -6.18 8.16 7.36
N HIS A 188 -6.67 9.36 7.69
CA HIS A 188 -5.92 10.63 7.74
C HIS A 188 -4.57 10.56 8.45
N ASP A 189 -4.44 9.74 9.47
CA ASP A 189 -3.23 9.66 10.27
C ASP A 189 -2.17 8.71 9.69
N ILE A 190 -2.58 7.65 8.99
CA ILE A 190 -1.65 6.72 8.31
C ILE A 190 -1.05 7.38 7.06
N PHE A 191 -1.78 8.30 6.43
CA PHE A 191 -1.32 9.09 5.28
C PHE A 191 -0.87 10.50 5.66
N TRP A 192 -0.43 10.69 6.92
CA TRP A 192 -0.04 12.00 7.47
C TRP A 192 0.99 12.76 6.62
N ASP A 193 1.86 12.03 5.92
CA ASP A 193 2.92 12.58 5.09
C ASP A 193 2.65 12.45 3.58
N ASP A 194 1.45 12.07 3.14
CA ASP A 194 1.10 12.07 1.72
C ASP A 194 0.87 13.51 1.21
N ASP A 195 1.99 14.23 1.08
CA ASP A 195 2.07 15.66 0.81
C ASP A 195 2.47 15.98 -0.64
N TYR A 196 2.29 15.02 -1.56
CA TYR A 196 2.59 15.23 -2.97
C TYR A 196 1.68 16.30 -3.59
N GLN A 197 2.28 17.39 -4.07
CA GLN A 197 1.55 18.48 -4.72
C GLN A 197 1.81 18.54 -6.22
N SER A 198 3.09 18.56 -6.62
CA SER A 198 3.52 18.66 -8.02
C SER A 198 5.00 18.29 -8.17
N GLY A 199 5.44 18.17 -9.43
CA GLY A 199 6.83 17.88 -9.78
C GLY A 199 7.06 16.41 -10.12
N SER A 200 8.26 15.92 -9.85
CA SER A 200 8.60 14.53 -10.15
C SER A 200 8.16 13.63 -9.00
N ILE A 201 7.09 12.85 -9.22
CA ILE A 201 6.64 11.78 -8.31
C ILE A 201 7.77 10.85 -7.90
N LYS A 202 8.70 10.53 -8.82
CA LYS A 202 9.89 9.73 -8.52
C LYS A 202 10.77 10.40 -7.47
N THR A 203 11.04 11.69 -7.61
CA THR A 203 11.84 12.44 -6.65
C THR A 203 11.14 12.54 -5.29
N TRP A 204 9.81 12.71 -5.28
CA TRP A 204 9.03 12.71 -4.06
C TRP A 204 9.07 11.36 -3.34
N LEU A 205 8.74 10.26 -4.03
CA LEU A 205 8.84 8.90 -3.50
C LEU A 205 10.24 8.64 -2.94
N LYS A 206 11.29 9.11 -3.63
CA LYS A 206 12.68 8.95 -3.16
C LYS A 206 12.94 9.56 -1.79
N LYS A 207 12.34 10.70 -1.49
CA LYS A 207 12.45 11.31 -0.16
C LYS A 207 11.73 10.47 0.91
N LYS A 208 10.67 9.75 0.52
CA LYS A 208 9.87 8.94 1.44
C LYS A 208 10.53 7.64 1.86
N TYR A 209 11.25 6.95 0.98
CA TYR A 209 11.96 5.71 1.36
C TYR A 209 13.43 5.89 1.73
N THR A 210 13.95 7.13 1.70
CA THR A 210 15.31 7.45 2.16
C THR A 210 15.26 7.93 3.60
N GLY A 211 16.03 7.29 4.48
CA GLY A 211 16.10 7.64 5.88
C GLY A 211 16.86 8.96 6.14
N PRO A 212 16.93 9.40 7.41
CA PRO A 212 16.37 8.74 8.60
C PRO A 212 14.83 8.66 8.58
N TYR A 213 14.30 7.56 9.12
CA TYR A 213 12.87 7.28 9.12
C TYR A 213 12.19 7.89 10.34
N PHE A 214 11.04 8.52 10.11
CA PHE A 214 10.19 9.04 11.18
C PHE A 214 8.75 8.65 10.88
N PHE A 215 8.05 8.16 11.90
CA PHE A 215 6.62 7.89 11.84
C PHE A 215 5.91 8.83 12.80
N HIS A 216 5.05 9.70 12.27
CA HIS A 216 4.34 10.72 13.06
C HIS A 216 2.84 10.43 13.22
N GLY A 217 2.37 9.26 12.77
CA GLY A 217 1.01 8.80 13.07
C GLY A 217 0.85 8.57 14.58
N ILE A 218 -0.19 9.17 15.14
CA ILE A 218 -0.57 9.08 16.56
C ILE A 218 -1.54 7.94 16.85
N THR A 219 -2.31 7.46 15.86
CA THR A 219 -3.32 6.41 16.05
C THR A 219 -2.68 5.04 16.28
N GLU A 220 -1.47 4.84 15.77
CA GLU A 220 -0.68 3.62 16.00
C GLU A 220 0.01 3.58 17.37
N ASP A 221 -0.13 4.64 18.18
CA ASP A 221 0.30 4.63 19.57
C ASP A 221 -0.55 3.65 20.38
N PHE A 222 0.10 2.90 21.26
CA PHE A 222 -0.56 1.81 21.98
C PHE A 222 -1.72 2.29 22.85
N GLU A 223 -1.57 3.42 23.55
CA GLU A 223 -2.61 3.93 24.44
C GLU A 223 -3.83 4.41 23.63
N TRP A 224 -3.59 5.07 22.51
CA TRP A 224 -4.62 5.50 21.57
C TRP A 224 -5.36 4.32 20.96
N ALA A 225 -4.62 3.35 20.44
CA ALA A 225 -5.20 2.17 19.80
C ALA A 225 -6.06 1.35 20.78
N GLN A 226 -5.62 1.18 22.03
CA GLN A 226 -6.38 0.49 23.06
C GLN A 226 -7.61 1.30 23.52
N ASN A 227 -7.54 2.63 23.52
CA ASN A 227 -8.70 3.48 23.77
C ASN A 227 -9.75 3.35 22.65
N ASP A 228 -9.35 3.18 21.39
CA ASP A 228 -10.29 2.93 20.28
C ASP A 228 -10.97 1.57 20.40
N ILE A 229 -10.24 0.53 20.82
CA ILE A 229 -10.82 -0.78 21.16
C ILE A 229 -11.85 -0.66 22.28
N LYS A 230 -11.55 0.09 23.33
CA LYS A 230 -12.48 0.33 24.43
C LYS A 230 -13.75 1.02 23.93
N GLN A 231 -13.62 2.06 23.11
CA GLN A 231 -14.77 2.75 22.50
C GLN A 231 -15.59 1.82 21.60
N LEU A 232 -14.95 0.93 20.83
CA LEU A 232 -15.64 -0.07 20.02
C LEU A 232 -16.48 -1.02 20.87
N ILE A 233 -15.93 -1.54 21.97
CA ILE A 233 -16.63 -2.42 22.92
C ILE A 233 -17.80 -1.70 23.60
N GLU A 234 -17.60 -0.45 24.03
CA GLU A 234 -18.65 0.39 24.62
C GLU A 234 -19.77 0.72 23.63
N ARG A 235 -19.41 0.87 22.34
CA ARG A 235 -20.38 1.10 21.25
C ARG A 235 -21.24 -0.13 20.97
N PHE A 236 -20.68 -1.33 21.13
CA PHE A 236 -21.34 -2.61 20.84
C PHE A 236 -21.31 -3.56 22.05
N PRO A 237 -22.00 -3.23 23.16
CA PRO A 237 -21.95 -4.03 24.37
C PRO A 237 -22.58 -5.42 24.19
N ILE A 238 -23.60 -5.54 23.34
CA ILE A 238 -24.21 -6.78 22.90
C ILE A 238 -24.47 -6.68 21.40
N VAL A 239 -23.98 -7.66 20.64
CA VAL A 239 -24.12 -7.73 19.18
C VAL A 239 -25.20 -8.74 18.82
N GLU A 240 -26.11 -8.35 17.92
CA GLU A 240 -27.02 -9.29 17.26
C GLU A 240 -26.26 -9.98 16.11
N VAL A 241 -25.70 -11.16 16.40
CA VAL A 241 -24.85 -11.88 15.47
C VAL A 241 -25.69 -12.40 14.30
N LYS A 242 -25.32 -12.03 13.08
CA LYS A 242 -26.02 -12.43 11.85
C LYS A 242 -25.41 -13.70 11.27
N GLU A 243 -26.24 -14.44 10.53
CA GLU A 243 -25.77 -15.56 9.72
C GLU A 243 -24.70 -15.12 8.70
N SER A 244 -23.85 -16.06 8.29
CA SER A 244 -22.81 -15.78 7.30
C SER A 244 -23.43 -15.34 5.97
N PHE A 245 -22.68 -14.57 5.18
CA PHE A 245 -23.13 -14.17 3.85
C PHE A 245 -23.44 -15.38 2.95
N ILE A 246 -22.68 -16.47 3.08
CA ILE A 246 -22.86 -17.72 2.32
C ILE A 246 -24.18 -18.39 2.69
N ASP A 247 -24.48 -18.52 3.99
CA ASP A 247 -25.73 -19.11 4.47
C ASP A 247 -26.94 -18.28 4.04
N TYR A 248 -26.81 -16.95 4.18
CA TYR A 248 -27.79 -16.00 3.69
C TYR A 248 -28.05 -16.19 2.19
N MET A 249 -26.98 -16.22 1.38
CA MET A 249 -27.07 -16.37 -0.07
C MET A 249 -27.74 -17.70 -0.44
N ASN A 250 -27.31 -18.81 0.15
CA ASN A 250 -27.88 -20.13 -0.10
C ASN A 250 -29.37 -20.20 0.23
N ARG A 251 -29.78 -19.58 1.34
CA ARG A 251 -31.18 -19.51 1.77
C ARG A 251 -32.02 -18.56 0.93
N SER A 252 -31.42 -17.50 0.41
CA SER A 252 -32.09 -16.47 -0.40
C SER A 252 -32.22 -16.81 -1.89
N LYS A 253 -31.78 -18.00 -2.32
CA LYS A 253 -31.99 -18.49 -3.70
C LYS A 253 -33.50 -18.67 -3.95
N GLY A 254 -34.17 -17.61 -4.42
CA GLY A 254 -35.62 -17.55 -4.68
C GLY A 254 -36.14 -16.12 -4.91
N THR A 255 -37.44 -15.95 -5.18
CA THR A 255 -38.08 -14.64 -5.51
C THR A 255 -38.30 -13.70 -4.31
N ASN A 256 -38.10 -14.18 -3.08
CA ASN A 256 -38.20 -13.36 -1.87
C ASN A 256 -36.81 -13.08 -1.30
N LYS A 257 -36.37 -11.82 -1.38
CA LYS A 257 -35.18 -11.30 -0.67
C LYS A 257 -35.45 -11.37 0.84
N ALA A 258 -35.16 -12.50 1.45
CA ALA A 258 -35.27 -12.65 2.90
C ALA A 258 -34.26 -11.71 3.58
N LYS A 259 -34.53 -11.30 4.83
CA LYS A 259 -33.53 -10.56 5.63
C LYS A 259 -32.51 -11.53 6.24
N PRO A 260 -31.28 -11.08 6.54
CA PRO A 260 -30.34 -11.86 7.35
C PRO A 260 -30.96 -12.23 8.70
N ARG A 261 -30.76 -13.47 9.14
CA ARG A 261 -31.23 -14.00 10.42
C ARG A 261 -30.22 -13.68 11.52
N ILE A 262 -30.75 -13.41 12.71
CA ILE A 262 -29.96 -13.31 13.94
C ILE A 262 -29.80 -14.72 14.49
N ILE A 263 -28.55 -15.16 14.67
CA ILE A 263 -28.21 -16.49 15.19
C ILE A 263 -28.11 -16.45 16.72
N LYS A 264 -27.45 -15.42 17.28
CA LYS A 264 -27.27 -15.27 18.72
C LYS A 264 -27.13 -13.79 19.11
N LYS A 265 -27.21 -13.52 20.41
CA LYS A 265 -26.84 -12.24 21.01
C LYS A 265 -25.73 -12.49 22.02
N ALA A 266 -24.60 -11.83 21.86
CA ALA A 266 -23.44 -12.01 22.74
C ALA A 266 -22.62 -10.70 22.82
N PRO A 267 -21.83 -10.51 23.89
CA PRO A 267 -20.89 -9.39 23.98
C PRO A 267 -19.87 -9.41 22.83
N LEU A 268 -19.50 -8.25 22.31
CA LEU A 268 -18.55 -8.14 21.19
C LEU A 268 -17.24 -8.88 21.47
N ILE A 269 -16.70 -8.75 22.67
CA ILE A 269 -15.42 -9.34 23.06
C ILE A 269 -15.43 -10.89 23.10
N GLU A 270 -16.62 -11.50 23.19
CA GLU A 270 -16.80 -12.95 23.24
C GLU A 270 -17.03 -13.57 21.85
N LEU A 271 -17.06 -12.75 20.80
CA LEU A 271 -17.30 -13.22 19.43
C LEU A 271 -16.03 -13.78 18.78
N THR A 272 -16.24 -14.63 17.78
CA THR A 272 -15.22 -14.87 16.77
C THR A 272 -15.10 -13.66 15.83
N LEU A 273 -13.96 -13.51 15.17
CA LEU A 273 -13.77 -12.47 14.15
C LEU A 273 -14.76 -12.63 12.98
N GLU A 274 -15.08 -13.87 12.60
CA GLU A 274 -16.08 -14.16 11.57
C GLU A 274 -17.47 -13.68 11.98
N GLU A 275 -17.90 -13.97 13.20
CA GLU A 275 -19.17 -13.52 13.76
C GLU A 275 -19.26 -12.00 13.87
N MET A 276 -18.15 -11.34 14.22
CA MET A 276 -18.05 -9.89 14.22
C MET A 276 -18.21 -9.33 12.80
N ASN A 277 -17.42 -9.83 11.84
CA ASN A 277 -17.41 -9.35 10.46
C ASN A 277 -18.74 -9.59 9.72
N SER A 278 -19.50 -10.64 10.07
CA SER A 278 -20.83 -10.87 9.50
C SER A 278 -21.89 -9.86 10.01
N SER A 279 -21.61 -9.22 11.14
CA SER A 279 -22.61 -8.50 11.93
C SER A 279 -22.36 -7.00 11.99
N ILE A 280 -21.08 -6.63 12.08
CA ILE A 280 -20.55 -5.27 12.18
C ILE A 280 -19.71 -5.00 10.93
N PHE A 281 -19.99 -3.87 10.28
CA PHE A 281 -19.19 -3.40 9.16
C PHE A 281 -18.03 -2.54 9.67
N MET A 282 -16.80 -2.92 9.34
CA MET A 282 -15.58 -2.15 9.60
C MET A 282 -14.89 -1.91 8.27
N GLU A 283 -14.74 -0.65 7.87
CA GLU A 283 -14.19 -0.29 6.55
C GLU A 283 -12.77 -0.83 6.34
N ASP A 284 -11.89 -0.68 7.33
CA ASP A 284 -10.47 -1.08 7.24
C ASP A 284 -10.21 -2.54 7.64
N GLY A 285 -11.24 -3.27 8.06
CA GLY A 285 -11.12 -4.64 8.54
C GLY A 285 -10.31 -4.76 9.84
N THR A 286 -9.69 -5.92 10.04
CA THR A 286 -8.97 -6.28 11.28
C THR A 286 -7.53 -6.74 11.05
N GLU A 287 -7.12 -6.86 9.79
CA GLU A 287 -5.89 -7.58 9.38
C GLU A 287 -4.69 -6.65 9.16
N SER A 288 -4.94 -5.34 9.05
CA SER A 288 -3.92 -4.34 8.72
C SER A 288 -2.88 -4.22 9.83
N LEU A 289 -1.61 -4.43 9.49
CA LEU A 289 -0.47 -4.27 10.38
C LEU A 289 -0.12 -2.80 10.59
N LEU A 290 0.40 -2.48 11.77
CA LEU A 290 0.94 -1.15 12.08
C LEU A 290 2.09 -0.81 11.11
N GLU A 291 2.00 0.32 10.41
CA GLU A 291 3.00 0.73 9.44
C GLU A 291 4.30 1.26 10.09
N ARG A 292 4.27 1.61 11.38
CA ARG A 292 5.47 1.96 12.15
C ARG A 292 6.40 0.78 12.44
N LEU A 293 5.96 -0.46 12.21
CA LEU A 293 6.77 -1.64 12.51
C LEU A 293 7.95 -1.75 11.54
N GLU A 294 9.13 -2.03 12.10
CA GLU A 294 10.33 -2.32 11.31
C GLU A 294 10.19 -3.66 10.58
N VAL A 295 10.44 -3.65 9.28
CA VAL A 295 10.28 -4.84 8.41
C VAL A 295 11.15 -6.00 8.91
N ALA A 296 12.38 -5.70 9.32
CA ALA A 296 13.35 -6.68 9.78
C ALA A 296 12.94 -7.37 11.09
N THR A 297 12.13 -6.68 11.89
CA THR A 297 11.62 -7.13 13.18
C THR A 297 10.37 -8.00 12.97
N VAL A 298 9.48 -7.62 12.05
CA VAL A 298 8.27 -8.41 11.75
C VAL A 298 8.61 -9.76 11.08
N LEU A 299 9.50 -9.75 10.09
CA LEU A 299 9.86 -10.93 9.29
C LEU A 299 10.96 -11.77 9.96
N ALA A 300 10.75 -13.08 10.04
CA ALA A 300 11.76 -14.08 10.37
C ALA A 300 12.52 -14.54 9.10
N PHE A 301 13.73 -15.09 9.24
CA PHE A 301 14.30 -15.86 8.13
C PHE A 301 13.58 -17.20 8.01
N LYS A 302 13.53 -17.78 6.80
CA LYS A 302 12.75 -19.00 6.51
C LYS A 302 12.95 -20.17 7.49
N ASP A 303 14.16 -20.34 8.02
CA ASP A 303 14.48 -21.44 8.95
C ASP A 303 14.40 -21.04 10.43
N ASP A 304 14.08 -19.78 10.72
CA ASP A 304 13.98 -19.29 12.10
C ASP A 304 12.60 -19.61 12.69
N VAL A 305 12.54 -19.69 14.02
CA VAL A 305 11.29 -19.88 14.76
C VAL A 305 10.58 -18.53 14.88
N CYS A 306 9.32 -18.48 14.42
CA CYS A 306 8.41 -17.36 14.68
C CYS A 306 7.79 -17.51 16.07
N SER A 307 7.52 -16.40 16.74
CA SER A 307 6.86 -16.43 18.05
C SER A 307 5.39 -16.74 17.93
N ASP A 308 4.88 -17.38 18.97
CA ASP A 308 3.46 -17.72 19.14
C ASP A 308 2.74 -16.68 20.03
N ASN A 309 3.49 -15.82 20.71
CA ASN A 309 2.97 -14.91 21.74
C ASN A 309 2.88 -13.45 21.26
N GLY A 310 2.94 -13.20 19.94
CA GLY A 310 2.93 -11.84 19.39
C GLY A 310 4.22 -11.04 19.62
N ILE A 311 5.30 -11.70 20.03
CA ILE A 311 6.63 -11.09 20.16
C ILE A 311 7.39 -11.32 18.85
N PHE A 312 8.03 -10.30 18.31
CA PHE A 312 8.75 -10.42 17.04
C PHE A 312 9.88 -11.46 17.02
N PRO A 313 10.17 -12.12 15.87
CA PRO A 313 9.44 -12.03 14.60
C PRO A 313 8.19 -12.92 14.58
N VAL A 314 7.19 -12.55 13.77
CA VAL A 314 5.86 -13.17 13.80
C VAL A 314 5.52 -13.99 12.55
N THR A 315 6.26 -13.79 11.45
CA THR A 315 5.98 -14.48 10.18
C THR A 315 7.22 -14.60 9.31
N HIS A 316 7.26 -15.61 8.44
CA HIS A 316 8.27 -15.76 7.38
C HIS A 316 7.92 -14.98 6.11
N GLN A 317 6.66 -14.57 5.99
CA GLN A 317 6.10 -13.94 4.81
C GLN A 317 5.15 -12.81 5.20
N LEU A 318 5.26 -11.68 4.53
CA LEU A 318 4.31 -10.58 4.61
C LEU A 318 3.60 -10.40 3.27
N ILE A 319 2.35 -9.98 3.33
CA ILE A 319 1.54 -9.69 2.16
C ILE A 319 1.31 -8.18 2.12
N TYR A 320 1.77 -7.54 1.06
CA TYR A 320 1.45 -6.16 0.74
C TYR A 320 0.37 -6.13 -0.32
N ASN A 321 -0.76 -5.50 -0.01
CA ASN A 321 -1.90 -5.39 -0.89
C ASN A 321 -2.12 -3.91 -1.24
N TYR A 322 -2.21 -3.61 -2.53
CA TYR A 322 -2.32 -2.25 -3.06
C TYR A 322 -3.41 -2.19 -4.11
N ASP A 323 -4.20 -1.11 -4.06
CA ASP A 323 -5.39 -0.94 -4.88
C ASP A 323 -6.39 -2.08 -4.68
N PHE A 324 -7.33 -1.91 -3.75
CA PHE A 324 -8.34 -2.94 -3.44
C PHE A 324 -9.29 -3.24 -4.61
N GLY A 325 -9.28 -2.42 -5.66
CA GLY A 325 -9.98 -2.70 -6.92
C GLY A 325 -9.20 -3.65 -7.83
N ASP A 326 -7.93 -3.35 -8.10
CA ASP A 326 -7.04 -4.14 -8.97
C ASP A 326 -6.39 -5.34 -8.25
N ASP A 327 -6.40 -5.33 -6.92
CA ASP A 327 -5.88 -6.34 -6.01
C ASP A 327 -4.41 -6.71 -6.25
N TRP A 328 -3.54 -5.71 -6.38
CA TRP A 328 -2.11 -5.94 -6.51
C TRP A 328 -1.55 -6.55 -5.23
N THR A 329 -1.15 -7.81 -5.29
CA THR A 329 -0.66 -8.55 -4.13
C THR A 329 0.81 -8.90 -4.30
N ILE A 330 1.64 -8.33 -3.42
CA ILE A 330 3.07 -8.62 -3.33
C ILE A 330 3.33 -9.45 -2.08
N THR A 331 3.95 -10.60 -2.30
CA THR A 331 4.57 -11.41 -1.27
C THR A 331 5.96 -10.87 -0.94
N ILE A 332 6.28 -10.70 0.34
CA ILE A 332 7.57 -10.20 0.83
C ILE A 332 8.19 -11.24 1.76
N THR A 333 9.40 -11.70 1.44
CA THR A 333 10.18 -12.63 2.27
C THR A 333 11.55 -12.06 2.62
N LYS A 334 12.12 -12.50 3.75
CA LYS A 334 13.45 -12.11 4.22
C LYS A 334 14.46 -13.21 3.93
N GLU A 335 15.47 -12.88 3.12
CA GLU A 335 16.50 -13.83 2.69
C GLU A 335 17.77 -13.71 3.53
N LYS A 336 18.38 -14.85 3.88
CA LYS A 336 19.62 -14.88 4.70
C LYS A 336 20.83 -14.33 3.95
N ASP A 337 20.89 -14.57 2.65
CA ASP A 337 21.97 -14.14 1.77
C ASP A 337 21.50 -14.07 0.32
N CYS A 338 22.36 -13.59 -0.58
CA CYS A 338 22.10 -13.53 -2.02
C CYS A 338 22.79 -14.66 -2.80
N LYS A 339 23.06 -15.82 -2.19
CA LYS A 339 23.82 -16.90 -2.84
C LYS A 339 23.18 -17.36 -4.15
N GLU A 340 21.85 -17.50 -4.19
CA GLU A 340 21.16 -17.93 -5.41
C GLU A 340 21.35 -16.94 -6.56
N LEU A 341 21.24 -15.63 -6.28
CA LEU A 341 21.45 -14.58 -7.27
C LEU A 341 22.89 -14.55 -7.79
N LEU A 342 23.87 -14.77 -6.89
CA LEU A 342 25.28 -14.86 -7.24
C LEU A 342 25.58 -16.11 -8.09
N GLN A 343 25.02 -17.26 -7.72
CA GLN A 343 25.21 -18.53 -8.44
C GLN A 343 24.60 -18.49 -9.84
N LYS A 344 23.42 -17.87 -9.99
CA LYS A 344 22.77 -17.65 -11.29
C LYS A 344 23.44 -16.55 -12.13
N GLY A 345 24.42 -15.84 -11.58
CA GLY A 345 25.12 -14.75 -12.27
C GLY A 345 24.25 -13.51 -12.50
N TYR A 346 23.17 -13.36 -11.74
CA TYR A 346 22.28 -12.19 -11.84
C TYR A 346 22.88 -10.93 -11.21
N ILE A 347 23.77 -11.10 -10.24
CA ILE A 347 24.55 -10.05 -9.61
C ILE A 347 26.00 -10.52 -9.42
N SER A 348 26.93 -9.58 -9.39
CA SER A 348 28.32 -9.82 -8.98
C SER A 348 28.54 -9.55 -7.49
N LYS A 349 29.65 -10.04 -6.94
CA LYS A 349 30.05 -9.75 -5.54
C LYS A 349 30.30 -8.25 -5.32
N ASP A 350 30.91 -7.58 -6.29
CA ASP A 350 31.20 -6.14 -6.20
C ASP A 350 29.92 -5.32 -6.20
N GLU A 351 28.93 -5.66 -7.04
CA GLU A 351 27.62 -5.00 -7.05
C GLU A 351 26.87 -5.18 -5.73
N LEU A 352 26.99 -6.34 -5.09
CA LEU A 352 26.40 -6.62 -3.79
C LEU A 352 27.05 -5.75 -2.68
N LEU A 353 28.39 -5.71 -2.64
CA LEU A 353 29.13 -4.88 -1.67
C LEU A 353 28.83 -3.39 -1.85
N ASP A 354 28.76 -2.90 -3.09
CA ASP A 354 28.40 -1.52 -3.41
C ASP A 354 26.97 -1.18 -2.97
N ALA A 355 26.04 -2.13 -3.12
CA ALA A 355 24.66 -1.97 -2.69
C ALA A 355 24.56 -1.91 -1.16
N GLU A 356 25.22 -2.82 -0.44
CA GLU A 356 25.30 -2.81 1.02
C GLU A 356 25.92 -1.52 1.55
N ALA A 357 27.05 -1.09 0.98
CA ALA A 357 27.71 0.16 1.33
C ALA A 357 26.79 1.38 1.07
N THR A 358 26.02 1.35 -0.03
CA THR A 358 25.03 2.40 -0.33
C THR A 358 23.91 2.45 0.69
N VAL A 359 23.39 1.30 1.11
CA VAL A 359 22.33 1.20 2.13
C VAL A 359 22.80 1.79 3.45
N LEU A 360 23.99 1.40 3.90
CA LEU A 360 24.57 1.85 5.17
C LEU A 360 24.97 3.34 5.14
N SER A 361 25.59 3.81 4.05
CA SER A 361 26.10 5.19 3.97
C SER A 361 25.04 6.24 3.61
N LYS A 362 24.02 5.87 2.83
CA LYS A 362 22.97 6.80 2.36
C LYS A 362 21.61 6.55 3.01
N HIS A 363 21.52 5.58 3.93
CA HIS A 363 20.29 5.19 4.63
C HIS A 363 19.12 4.97 3.66
N LYS A 364 19.39 4.35 2.50
CA LYS A 364 18.40 4.18 1.43
C LYS A 364 18.40 2.76 0.88
N PRO A 365 17.24 2.20 0.52
CA PRO A 365 17.17 0.88 -0.09
C PRO A 365 17.80 0.87 -1.48
N VAL A 366 18.25 -0.30 -1.91
CA VAL A 366 18.84 -0.54 -3.24
C VAL A 366 18.19 -1.76 -3.86
N CYS A 367 17.77 -1.63 -5.13
CA CYS A 367 17.35 -2.78 -5.93
C CYS A 367 18.57 -3.42 -6.58
N ILE A 368 18.81 -4.69 -6.26
CA ILE A 368 19.95 -5.46 -6.78
C ILE A 368 19.56 -6.33 -7.97
N HIS A 369 18.31 -6.82 -8.00
CA HIS A 369 17.80 -7.64 -9.09
C HIS A 369 16.34 -7.34 -9.41
N LYS A 370 15.99 -7.41 -10.70
CA LYS A 370 14.65 -7.19 -11.23
C LYS A 370 14.35 -8.24 -12.29
N ASP A 371 13.27 -8.99 -12.07
CA ASP A 371 12.67 -9.89 -13.05
C ASP A 371 11.27 -9.38 -13.43
N GLY A 372 10.94 -9.35 -14.72
CA GLY A 372 9.74 -8.71 -15.23
C GLY A 372 9.84 -7.19 -15.39
N VAL A 373 8.91 -6.58 -16.15
CA VAL A 373 8.82 -5.14 -16.41
C VAL A 373 8.17 -4.36 -15.25
N PHE A 374 8.08 -3.03 -15.38
CA PHE A 374 7.23 -2.23 -14.50
C PHE A 374 5.77 -2.37 -14.93
N VAL A 375 4.89 -2.46 -13.93
CA VAL A 375 3.43 -2.36 -14.08
C VAL A 375 3.02 -0.90 -13.88
N PHE A 376 1.72 -0.63 -13.85
CA PHE A 376 1.17 0.70 -13.60
C PHE A 376 -0.23 0.58 -12.98
N ASP A 377 -0.74 1.68 -12.43
CA ASP A 377 -2.03 1.75 -11.76
C ASP A 377 -3.21 1.61 -12.74
N ASP A 378 -4.40 1.25 -12.24
CA ASP A 378 -5.68 1.26 -12.97
C ASP A 378 -5.71 0.41 -14.27
N VAL A 379 -5.03 -0.73 -14.29
CA VAL A 379 -4.99 -1.64 -15.47
C VAL A 379 -5.79 -2.93 -15.26
N GLY A 380 -6.42 -3.13 -14.10
CA GLY A 380 -7.20 -4.33 -13.79
C GLY A 380 -6.34 -5.46 -13.24
N GLY A 381 -5.37 -5.12 -12.39
CA GLY A 381 -4.49 -6.10 -11.76
C GLY A 381 -3.58 -6.82 -12.75
N LEU A 382 -3.04 -7.98 -12.33
CA LEU A 382 -2.06 -8.71 -13.16
C LEU A 382 -2.69 -9.26 -14.45
N HIS A 383 -3.92 -9.76 -14.41
CA HIS A 383 -4.66 -10.20 -15.60
C HIS A 383 -4.87 -9.05 -16.60
N GLY A 384 -5.33 -7.90 -16.12
CA GLY A 384 -5.55 -6.73 -16.97
C GLY A 384 -4.24 -6.19 -17.56
N PHE A 385 -3.14 -6.23 -16.81
CA PHE A 385 -1.81 -5.91 -17.33
C PHE A 385 -1.35 -6.88 -18.43
N ILE A 386 -1.61 -8.18 -18.27
CA ILE A 386 -1.31 -9.19 -19.29
C ILE A 386 -2.16 -8.96 -20.55
N SER A 387 -3.45 -8.64 -20.41
CA SER A 387 -4.28 -8.26 -21.56
C SER A 387 -3.73 -7.03 -22.25
N PHE A 388 -3.36 -5.99 -21.49
CA PHE A 388 -2.72 -4.80 -22.04
C PHE A 388 -1.47 -5.15 -22.86
N LEU A 389 -0.59 -6.01 -22.34
CA LEU A 389 0.62 -6.45 -23.07
C LEU A 389 0.25 -7.16 -24.38
N ARG A 390 -0.73 -8.07 -24.35
CA ARG A 390 -1.23 -8.75 -25.53
C ARG A 390 -1.74 -7.75 -26.57
N ASP A 391 -2.55 -6.79 -26.16
CA ASP A 391 -3.17 -5.83 -27.06
C ASP A 391 -2.12 -4.95 -27.75
N ILE A 392 -1.12 -4.45 -27.00
CA ILE A 392 -0.09 -3.56 -27.59
C ILE A 392 0.93 -4.29 -28.48
N TYR A 393 1.14 -5.59 -28.31
CA TYR A 393 2.16 -6.35 -29.05
C TYR A 393 1.58 -7.27 -30.12
N GLU A 394 0.44 -7.91 -29.87
CA GLU A 394 -0.22 -8.88 -30.76
C GLU A 394 -1.47 -8.33 -31.43
N GLY A 395 -1.98 -7.17 -31.00
CA GLY A 395 -3.14 -6.51 -31.63
C GLY A 395 -2.91 -6.17 -33.11
N GLN A 396 -3.97 -6.34 -33.91
CA GLN A 396 -3.94 -6.05 -35.35
C GLN A 396 -4.22 -4.57 -35.66
N ASP A 397 -5.06 -3.92 -34.84
CA ASP A 397 -5.41 -2.51 -35.03
C ASP A 397 -4.29 -1.59 -34.53
N LYS A 398 -3.71 -0.82 -35.46
CA LYS A 398 -2.60 0.10 -35.16
C LYS A 398 -3.05 1.33 -34.36
N GLU A 399 -4.27 1.81 -34.59
CA GLU A 399 -4.82 2.98 -33.90
C GLU A 399 -5.11 2.63 -32.45
N GLU A 400 -5.79 1.51 -32.21
CA GLU A 400 -6.07 1.00 -30.87
C GLU A 400 -4.77 0.82 -30.07
N ARG A 401 -3.77 0.16 -30.65
CA ARG A 401 -2.44 -0.01 -30.02
C ARG A 401 -1.77 1.30 -29.66
N SER A 402 -1.89 2.31 -30.53
CA SER A 402 -1.33 3.63 -30.27
C SER A 402 -2.04 4.31 -29.10
N ASN A 403 -3.37 4.20 -29.03
CA ASN A 403 -4.19 4.75 -27.97
C ASN A 403 -3.90 4.09 -26.62
N TYR A 404 -3.81 2.75 -26.57
CA TYR A 404 -3.45 2.02 -25.35
C TYR A 404 -2.04 2.38 -24.86
N LYS A 405 -1.06 2.51 -25.76
CA LYS A 405 0.29 2.97 -25.40
C LYS A 405 0.29 4.41 -24.88
N ALA A 406 -0.51 5.30 -25.46
CA ALA A 406 -0.63 6.68 -25.00
C ALA A 406 -1.26 6.76 -23.61
N TRP A 407 -2.31 5.97 -23.37
CA TRP A 407 -2.96 5.82 -22.07
C TRP A 407 -1.98 5.29 -21.01
N ALA A 408 -1.31 4.17 -21.27
CA ALA A 408 -0.34 3.61 -20.33
C ALA A 408 0.80 4.59 -20.01
N LYS A 409 1.32 5.30 -21.02
CA LYS A 409 2.34 6.36 -20.80
C LYS A 409 1.83 7.51 -19.93
N SER A 410 0.55 7.86 -20.04
CA SER A 410 -0.08 8.89 -19.20
C SER A 410 -0.15 8.48 -17.73
N LEU A 411 -0.20 7.17 -17.46
CA LEU A 411 -0.15 6.56 -16.13
C LEU A 411 1.28 6.26 -15.64
N GLY A 412 2.29 6.72 -16.39
CA GLY A 412 3.70 6.58 -16.01
C GLY A 412 4.39 5.32 -16.53
N TRP A 413 3.70 4.46 -17.28
CA TRP A 413 4.30 3.27 -17.88
C TRP A 413 5.41 3.63 -18.86
N SER A 414 6.51 2.88 -18.80
CA SER A 414 7.69 3.11 -19.64
C SER A 414 8.38 1.81 -20.01
N GLU A 415 8.65 1.65 -21.31
CA GLU A 415 9.48 0.55 -21.83
C GLU A 415 10.99 0.79 -21.61
N ARG A 416 11.38 1.95 -21.08
CA ARG A 416 12.79 2.32 -20.90
C ARG A 416 13.45 1.34 -19.93
N LYS A 417 14.54 0.72 -20.39
CA LYS A 417 15.43 -0.06 -19.52
C LYS A 417 16.14 0.87 -18.55
N ILE A 418 15.99 0.61 -17.26
CA ILE A 418 16.65 1.31 -16.16
C ILE A 418 17.53 0.29 -15.46
N SER A 419 18.76 0.66 -15.11
CA SER A 419 19.64 -0.22 -14.33
C SER A 419 19.07 -0.42 -12.92
N ASN A 420 19.26 -1.61 -12.33
CA ASN A 420 18.68 -1.95 -11.02
C ASN A 420 19.03 -0.91 -9.95
N LYS A 421 20.30 -0.47 -9.91
CA LYS A 421 20.82 0.57 -9.01
C LYS A 421 20.20 1.97 -9.18
N GLN A 422 19.48 2.22 -10.26
CA GLN A 422 18.80 3.50 -10.54
C GLN A 422 17.29 3.44 -10.25
N ILE A 423 16.75 2.29 -9.86
CA ILE A 423 15.32 2.15 -9.56
C ILE A 423 14.99 2.89 -8.25
N LEU A 424 15.82 2.74 -7.23
CA LEU A 424 15.67 3.33 -5.88
C LEU A 424 16.68 4.46 -5.56
#